data_AF-A0A161XMM7-F1
#
_entry.id   AF-A0A161XMM7-F1
#
_cell.length_a   1.000
_cell.length_b   1.000
_cell.length_c   1.000
_cell.angle_alpha   90.00
_cell.angle_beta   90.00
_cell.angle_gamma   90.00
#
_symmetry.space_group_name_H-M   'P 1'
#
loop_
_entity.id
_entity.type
_entity.pdbx_description
1 polymer ?
#
loop_
_entity_poly.entity_id
_entity_poly.type
_entity_poly.pdbx_seq_one_letter_code
_entity_poly.pdbx_strand_id
1 'polypeptide(L)' 'MLAKAGVELIPHRATLLDPHTVEVDGGKITADKILIAVGGRPVKPDLQFGLAEKVIFPDRGHRDTGTGWYRRV' A
#
# COMPACT_ATOMS: atom_id res chain seq x y z
N MET A 1 -13.63 3.63 -14.69
CA MET A 1 -13.98 4.18 -13.37
C MET A 1 -15.01 3.25 -12.74
N LEU A 2 -14.75 2.73 -11.53
CA LEU A 2 -15.58 1.71 -10.86
C LEU A 2 -16.98 2.21 -10.45
N ALA A 3 -17.21 3.53 -10.48
CA ALA A 3 -18.51 4.13 -10.13
C ALA A 3 -19.70 3.57 -10.93
N LYS A 4 -19.48 3.15 -12.19
CA LYS A 4 -20.53 2.54 -13.02
C LYS A 4 -20.86 1.09 -12.64
N ALA A 5 -20.04 0.45 -11.79
CA ALA A 5 -20.21 -0.93 -11.37
C ALA A 5 -20.96 -1.08 -10.03
N GLY A 6 -21.50 0.01 -9.47
CA GLY A 6 -22.21 -0.02 -8.19
C GLY A 6 -21.32 -0.28 -6.98
N VAL A 7 -20.04 0.08 -7.06
CA VAL A 7 -19.05 -0.11 -5.98
C VAL A 7 -18.90 1.17 -5.17
N GLU A 8 -18.93 1.04 -3.84
CA GLU A 8 -18.53 2.09 -2.91
C GLU A 8 -17.00 2.10 -2.75
N LEU A 9 -16.38 3.28 -2.87
CA LEU A 9 -14.94 3.46 -2.69
C LEU A 9 -14.65 4.05 -1.32
N ILE A 10 -13.92 3.31 -0.49
CA ILE A 10 -13.48 3.74 0.83
C ILE A 10 -11.95 3.84 0.82
N PRO A 11 -11.35 5.03 0.57
CA PRO A 11 -9.91 5.20 0.35
C PRO A 11 -9.12 5.24 1.66
N HIS A 12 -9.34 4.25 2.53
CA HIS A 12 -8.70 4.12 3.84
C HIS A 12 -8.09 2.73 4.00
N ARG A 13 -7.10 2.62 4.89
CA ARG A 13 -6.56 1.32 5.28
C ARG A 13 -7.60 0.58 6.11
N ALA A 14 -7.84 -0.69 5.76
CA ALA A 14 -8.69 -1.58 6.53
C ALA A 14 -7.86 -2.60 7.30
N THR A 15 -8.37 -3.01 8.47
CA THR A 15 -7.82 -4.09 9.31
C THR A 15 -8.88 -5.19 9.44
N LEU A 16 -8.51 -6.45 9.19
CA LEU A 16 -9.42 -7.58 9.42
C LEU A 16 -9.56 -7.80 10.94
N LEU A 17 -10.78 -7.72 11.46
CA LEU A 17 -11.04 -7.97 12.88
C LEU A 17 -11.46 -9.42 13.14
N ASP A 18 -12.24 -9.99 12.23
CA ASP A 18 -12.76 -11.36 12.28
C ASP A 18 -13.11 -11.84 10.85
N PRO A 19 -13.62 -13.08 10.63
CA PRO A 19 -13.88 -13.61 9.29
C PRO A 19 -14.81 -12.77 8.40
N HIS A 20 -15.67 -11.93 8.98
CA HIS A 20 -16.69 -11.17 8.26
C HIS A 20 -16.68 -9.67 8.56
N THR A 21 -15.70 -9.17 9.33
CA THR A 21 -15.66 -7.77 9.75
C THR A 21 -14.28 -7.15 9.50
N VAL A 22 -14.30 -5.93 8.93
CA VAL A 22 -13.12 -5.06 8.85
C VAL A 22 -13.35 -3.77 9.63
N GLU A 23 -12.30 -3.26 10.25
CA GLU A 23 -12.23 -1.88 10.72
C GLU A 23 -11.69 -1.00 9.61
N VAL A 24 -12.34 0.12 9.33
CA VAL A 24 -11.87 1.13 8.38
C VAL A 24 -12.35 2.51 8.84
N ASP A 25 -11.43 3.49 8.88
CA ASP A 25 -11.72 4.85 9.33
C ASP A 25 -12.41 4.94 10.71
N GLY A 26 -12.02 4.06 11.64
CA GLY A 26 -12.61 3.95 12.99
C GLY A 26 -14.02 3.33 13.03
N GLY A 27 -14.61 3.01 11.87
CA GLY A 27 -15.88 2.29 11.75
C GLY A 27 -15.69 0.79 11.49
N LYS A 28 -16.77 0.01 11.64
CA LYS A 28 -16.80 -1.42 11.31
C LYS A 28 -17.70 -1.68 10.12
N ILE A 29 -17.22 -2.49 9.17
CA ILE A 29 -17.98 -2.92 8.01
C ILE A 29 -18.01 -4.45 8.00
N THR A 30 -19.19 -5.00 7.72
CA THR A 30 -19.40 -6.46 7.61
C THR A 30 -19.68 -6.88 6.17
N ALA A 31 -19.27 -8.09 5.80
CA ALA A 31 -19.53 -8.65 4.48
C ALA A 31 -19.57 -10.19 4.51
N ASP A 32 -20.42 -10.78 3.66
CA ASP A 32 -20.49 -12.24 3.48
C ASP A 32 -19.16 -12.83 2.98
N LYS A 33 -18.42 -12.07 2.17
CA LYS A 33 -17.14 -12.49 1.58
C LYS A 33 -16.16 -11.32 1.55
N ILE A 34 -14.90 -11.60 1.86
CA ILE A 34 -13.81 -10.62 1.84
C ILE A 34 -12.73 -11.12 0.88
N LEU A 35 -12.41 -10.30 -0.15
CA LEU A 35 -11.27 -10.52 -1.04
C LEU A 35 -10.08 -9.69 -0.56
N ILE A 36 -9.00 -10.37 -0.16
CA ILE A 36 -7.75 -9.70 0.24
C ILE A 36 -6.88 -9.48 -0.99
N ALA A 37 -6.80 -8.23 -1.44
CA ALA A 37 -6.04 -7.81 -2.62
C ALA A 37 -5.07 -6.65 -2.31
N VAL A 38 -4.37 -6.71 -1.18
CA VAL A 38 -3.51 -5.63 -0.65
C VAL A 38 -2.18 -5.43 -1.38
N GLY A 39 -1.84 -6.32 -2.33
CA GLY A 39 -0.54 -6.34 -3.00
C GLY A 39 0.59 -6.80 -2.07
N GLY A 40 1.83 -6.53 -2.47
CA GLY A 40 3.03 -6.83 -1.69
C GLY A 40 3.92 -5.59 -1.57
N ARG A 41 4.77 -5.57 -0.55
CA ARG A 41 5.82 -4.54 -0.39
C ARG A 41 7.20 -5.15 -0.56
N PRO A 42 8.16 -4.42 -1.14
CA PRO A 42 9.55 -4.88 -1.20
C PRO A 42 10.09 -5.19 0.20
N VAL A 43 10.73 -6.35 0.35
CA VAL A 43 11.48 -6.68 1.56
C VAL A 43 12.83 -5.99 1.46
N LYS A 44 13.16 -5.13 2.43
CA LYS A 44 14.50 -4.55 2.54
C LYS A 44 15.44 -5.63 3.09
N PRO A 45 16.46 -6.07 2.35
CA PRO A 45 17.41 -7.05 2.87
C PRO A 45 18.20 -6.43 4.03
N ASP A 46 18.51 -7.25 5.04
CA ASP A 46 19.46 -6.88 6.09
C ASP A 46 20.88 -6.96 5.51
N LEU A 47 21.37 -5.84 5.02
CA LEU A 47 22.72 -5.70 4.49
C LEU A 47 23.59 -5.07 5.57
N GLN A 48 24.53 -5.85 6.10
CA GLN A 48 25.63 -5.28 6.86
C GLN A 48 26.51 -4.44 5.92
N PHE A 49 27.08 -3.36 6.44
CA PHE A 49 27.94 -2.37 5.75
C PHE A 49 27.23 -1.31 4.88
N GLY A 50 26.38 -0.43 5.43
CA GLY A 50 26.06 0.89 4.83
C GLY A 50 25.45 0.95 3.41
N LEU A 51 25.25 -0.17 2.71
CA LEU A 51 24.80 -0.21 1.32
C LEU A 51 23.27 -0.06 1.18
N ALA A 52 22.55 -0.13 2.30
CA ALA A 52 21.09 -0.11 2.32
C ALA A 52 20.48 1.21 1.83
N GLU A 53 21.24 2.30 1.86
CA GLU A 53 20.87 3.63 1.35
C GLU A 53 21.04 3.77 -0.18
N LYS A 54 21.83 2.89 -0.81
CA LYS A 54 22.12 2.90 -2.25
C LYS A 54 21.13 2.05 -3.07
N VAL A 55 20.22 1.34 -2.41
CA VAL A 55 19.20 0.50 -3.06
C VAL A 55 17.89 1.27 -3.21
N ILE A 56 17.39 1.34 -4.45
CA ILE A 56 16.10 1.94 -4.75
C ILE A 56 15.02 0.88 -4.51
N PHE A 57 14.08 1.19 -3.62
CA PHE A 57 12.91 0.35 -3.36
C PHE A 57 11.69 0.98 -4.04
N PRO A 58 10.95 0.23 -4.88
CA PRO A 58 9.87 0.79 -5.70
C PRO A 58 8.66 1.31 -4.90
N ASP A 59 8.53 0.96 -3.61
CA ASP A 59 7.43 1.41 -2.73
C ASP A 59 7.77 2.67 -1.91
N ARG A 60 8.88 3.37 -2.21
CA ARG A 60 9.09 4.70 -1.64
C ARG A 60 8.08 5.64 -2.28
N GLY A 61 6.96 5.87 -1.61
CA GLY A 61 5.94 6.84 -1.99
C GLY A 61 6.50 8.26 -2.07
N HIS A 62 7.16 8.57 -3.18
CA HIS A 62 7.39 9.93 -3.65
C HIS A 62 6.20 10.26 -4.55
N ARG A 63 5.16 10.85 -3.98
CA ARG A 63 4.25 11.69 -4.77
C ARG A 63 4.92 13.05 -4.92
N ASP A 64 6.00 13.11 -5.70
CA ASP A 64 6.52 14.37 -6.20
C ASP A 64 6.31 14.43 -7.71
N THR A 65 5.41 15.33 -8.07
CA THR A 65 5.30 15.94 -9.39
C THR A 65 6.65 16.55 -9.77
N GLY A 66 7.40 15.85 -10.63
CA GLY A 66 8.49 16.42 -11.42
C GLY A 66 9.72 16.90 -10.64
N THR A 67 10.66 16.01 -10.34
CA THR A 67 12.08 16.25 -10.61
C THR A 67 12.79 14.90 -10.75
N GLY A 68 13.32 14.63 -11.94
CA GLY A 68 14.20 13.48 -12.16
C GLY A 68 15.57 13.75 -11.55
N TRP A 69 16.30 12.70 -11.15
CA TRP A 69 17.67 12.87 -10.69
C TRP A 69 18.61 11.79 -11.24
N TYR A 70 19.65 12.30 -11.90
CA TYR A 70 20.78 11.62 -12.53
C TYR A 70 21.77 11.09 -11.48
N ARG A 71 22.50 10.03 -11.84
CA ARG A 71 23.69 9.57 -11.13
C ARG A 71 24.83 10.55 -11.40
N ARG A 72 25.30 11.28 -10.39
CA ARG A 72 26.58 12.00 -10.46
C ARG A 72 27.68 10.98 -10.14
N VAL A 73 28.50 10.66 -11.13
CA VAL A 73 29.89 10.23 -10.94
C VAL A 73 30.70 11.41 -10.43
#